data_AF-A0A7X5DVJ5-F1
#
_entry.id   AF-A0A7X5DVJ5-F1
#
_cell.length_a   1.000
_cell.length_b   1.000
_cell.length_c   1.000
_cell.angle_alpha   90.00
_cell.angle_beta   90.00
_cell.angle_gamma   90.00
#
_symmetry.space_group_name_H-M   'P 1'
#
loop_
_entity.id
_entity.type
_entity.pdbx_description
1 polymer ?
#
loop_
_entity_poly.entity_id
_entity_poly.type
_entity_poly.pdbx_seq_one_letter_code
_entity_poly.pdbx_strand_id
1 'polypeptide(L)'
;MFNSKIDKFLEFDNKISDLKTKKTEYLKVIQGLDEQISNTTDERLNYGIKHYLDKQKRQELLETAAKYGYSPEKLSQLQKYVEEWNQDVITNDVLDSFRMIEQFVYENQETYKGNIMYKFSKFLSNEGRNSNEN
;
A
#
# COMPACT_ATOMS: atom_id res chain seq x y z
N MET A 1 -63.47 27.92 18.70
CA MET A 1 -62.28 27.78 17.84
C MET A 1 -61.08 27.60 18.76
N PHE A 2 -60.53 26.38 18.86
CA PHE A 2 -59.38 26.13 19.72
C PHE A 2 -58.12 26.69 19.05
N ASN A 3 -57.51 27.69 19.69
CA ASN A 3 -56.29 28.32 19.25
C ASN A 3 -55.11 27.40 19.65
N SER A 4 -54.86 26.35 18.88
CA SER A 4 -53.86 25.32 19.22
C SER A 4 -52.44 25.81 18.90
N LYS A 5 -51.94 26.77 19.68
CA LYS A 5 -50.49 26.97 19.77
C LYS A 5 -49.91 25.70 20.40
N ILE A 6 -49.14 24.95 19.60
CA ILE A 6 -48.33 23.83 20.09
C ILE A 6 -47.52 24.33 21.29
N ASP A 7 -47.62 23.62 22.41
CA ASP A 7 -46.84 23.93 23.60
C ASP A 7 -45.34 23.85 23.26
N LYS A 8 -44.54 24.78 23.78
CA LYS A 8 -43.09 24.82 23.54
C LYS A 8 -42.41 23.52 23.96
N PHE A 9 -42.91 22.85 25.01
CA PHE A 9 -42.41 21.54 25.39
C PHE A 9 -42.59 20.51 24.26
N LEU A 10 -43.78 20.46 23.65
CA LEU A 10 -44.06 19.58 22.52
C LEU A 10 -43.19 19.94 21.29
N GLU A 11 -42.93 21.22 21.04
CA GLU A 11 -42.01 21.64 19.99
C GLU A 11 -40.57 21.14 20.24
N PHE A 12 -40.10 21.24 21.48
CA PHE A 12 -38.78 20.70 21.85
C PHE A 12 -38.73 19.18 21.76
N ASP A 13 -39.76 18.47 22.24
CA ASP A 13 -39.85 17.02 22.16
C ASP A 13 -39.80 16.52 20.70
N ASN A 14 -40.52 17.20 19.80
CA ASN A 14 -40.48 16.92 18.37
C ASN A 14 -39.07 17.15 17.80
N LYS A 15 -38.42 18.28 18.12
CA LYS A 15 -37.03 18.54 17.68
C LYS A 15 -36.05 17.49 18.20
N ILE A 16 -36.19 17.07 19.46
CA ILE A 16 -35.35 16.02 20.05
C ILE A 16 -35.59 14.70 19.32
N SER A 17 -36.84 14.36 19.01
CA SER A 17 -37.19 13.17 18.23
C SER A 17 -36.54 13.20 16.85
N ASP A 18 -36.67 14.31 16.12
CA ASP A 18 -36.06 14.48 14.80
C ASP A 18 -34.54 14.35 14.85
N LEU A 19 -33.89 14.96 15.85
CA LEU A 19 -32.44 14.86 16.05
C LEU A 19 -32.00 13.42 16.39
N LYS A 20 -32.78 12.67 17.17
CA LYS A 20 -32.52 11.25 17.46
C LYS A 20 -32.64 10.39 16.21
N THR A 21 -33.63 10.65 15.36
CA THR A 21 -33.79 9.97 14.07
C THR A 21 -32.59 10.23 13.17
N LYS A 22 -32.22 11.50 12.97
CA LYS A 22 -31.02 11.87 12.18
C LYS A 22 -29.74 11.26 12.73
N LYS A 23 -29.56 11.27 14.05
CA LYS A 23 -28.41 10.61 14.70
C LYS A 23 -28.35 9.12 14.34
N THR A 24 -29.50 8.44 14.38
CA THR A 24 -29.59 7.01 14.04
C THR A 24 -29.25 6.77 12.57
N GLU A 25 -29.71 7.62 11.66
CA GLU A 25 -29.36 7.55 10.24
C GLU A 25 -27.86 7.74 10.02
N TYR A 26 -27.24 8.75 10.64
CA TYR A 26 -25.79 8.96 10.54
C TYR A 26 -24.98 7.79 11.12
N LEU A 27 -25.45 7.16 12.20
CA LEU A 27 -24.78 5.97 12.75
C LEU A 27 -24.79 4.81 11.75
N LYS A 28 -25.88 4.59 11.02
CA LYS A 28 -25.92 3.58 9.94
C LYS A 28 -24.95 3.89 8.82
N VAL A 29 -24.84 5.17 8.44
CA VAL A 29 -23.87 5.61 7.43
C VAL A 29 -22.43 5.34 7.91
N ILE A 30 -22.11 5.68 9.15
CA ILE A 30 -20.79 5.43 9.74
C ILE A 30 -20.48 3.93 9.72
N GLN A 31 -21.40 3.09 10.18
CA GLN A 31 -21.22 1.63 10.16
C GLN A 31 -20.98 1.10 8.74
N GLY A 32 -21.74 1.57 7.74
CA GLY A 32 -21.53 1.19 6.36
C GLY A 32 -20.20 1.68 5.76
N LEU A 33 -19.65 2.80 6.25
CA LEU A 33 -18.32 3.27 5.88
C LEU A 33 -17.22 2.43 6.55
N ASP A 34 -17.39 2.09 7.83
CA ASP A 34 -16.45 1.24 8.56
C ASP A 34 -16.33 -0.15 7.90
N GLU A 35 -17.45 -0.74 7.47
CA GLU A 35 -17.47 -2.00 6.72
C GLU A 35 -16.73 -1.88 5.39
N GLN A 36 -16.96 -0.79 4.63
CA GLN A 36 -16.24 -0.55 3.38
C GLN A 36 -14.73 -0.39 3.60
N ILE A 37 -14.32 0.36 4.63
CA ILE A 37 -12.92 0.52 4.99
C ILE A 37 -12.29 -0.84 5.32
N SER A 38 -12.97 -1.67 6.12
CA SER A 38 -12.48 -3.01 6.45
C SER A 38 -12.31 -3.88 5.20
N ASN A 39 -13.34 -3.95 4.36
CA ASN A 39 -13.32 -4.75 3.13
C ASN A 39 -12.21 -4.29 2.18
N THR A 40 -12.07 -2.98 1.95
CA THR A 40 -11.00 -2.43 1.10
C THR A 40 -9.62 -2.68 1.69
N THR A 41 -9.47 -2.67 3.01
CA THR A 41 -8.21 -2.99 3.70
C THR A 41 -7.80 -4.45 3.48
N ASP A 42 -8.76 -5.36 3.51
CA ASP A 42 -8.55 -6.79 3.26
C ASP A 42 -8.28 -7.06 1.77
N GLU A 43 -9.01 -6.41 0.87
CA GLU A 43 -8.76 -6.48 -0.58
C GLU A 43 -7.36 -6.00 -0.93
N ARG A 44 -6.92 -4.89 -0.33
CA ARG A 44 -5.57 -4.36 -0.49
C ARG A 44 -4.51 -5.36 -0.04
N LEU A 45 -4.70 -5.97 1.14
CA LEU A 45 -3.80 -6.99 1.67
C LEU A 45 -3.69 -8.18 0.71
N ASN A 46 -4.83 -8.72 0.28
CA ASN A 46 -4.90 -9.83 -0.66
C ASN A 46 -4.22 -9.50 -2.00
N TYR A 47 -4.47 -8.30 -2.53
CA TYR A 47 -3.81 -7.82 -3.74
C TYR A 47 -2.29 -7.77 -3.56
N GLY A 48 -1.79 -7.18 -2.47
CA GLY A 48 -0.35 -7.06 -2.22
C GLY A 48 0.33 -8.41 -2.01
N ILE A 49 -0.30 -9.34 -1.31
CA ILE A 49 0.18 -10.73 -1.16
C ILE A 49 0.37 -11.38 -2.51
N LYS A 50 -0.60 -11.20 -3.43
CA LYS A 50 -0.53 -11.73 -4.80
C LYS A 50 0.51 -10.99 -5.65
N HIS A 51 0.58 -9.67 -5.51
CA HIS A 51 1.47 -8.82 -6.30
C HIS A 51 2.94 -9.18 -6.10
N TYR A 52 3.34 -9.35 -4.84
CA TYR A 52 4.70 -9.76 -4.49
C TYR A 52 4.87 -11.26 -4.36
N LEU A 53 3.95 -12.12 -4.85
CA LEU A 53 3.97 -13.57 -4.62
C LEU A 53 5.24 -14.28 -5.09
N ASP A 54 5.89 -13.75 -6.12
CA ASP A 54 7.11 -14.30 -6.69
C ASP A 54 8.33 -14.04 -5.79
N LYS A 55 8.89 -15.11 -5.23
CA LYS A 55 10.06 -15.07 -4.36
C LYS A 55 11.28 -14.45 -5.04
N GLN A 56 11.54 -14.78 -6.30
CA GLN A 56 12.71 -14.28 -7.02
C GLN A 56 12.61 -12.78 -7.19
N LYS A 57 11.43 -12.27 -7.58
CA LYS A 57 11.20 -10.83 -7.71
C LYS A 57 11.36 -10.08 -6.39
N ARG A 58 10.87 -10.63 -5.28
CA ARG A 58 11.10 -10.03 -3.95
C ARG A 58 12.59 -9.95 -3.62
N GLN A 59 13.34 -11.02 -3.88
CA GLN A 59 14.78 -11.07 -3.64
C GLN A 59 15.52 -10.05 -4.51
N GLU A 60 15.25 -10.03 -5.82
CA GLU A 60 15.84 -9.10 -6.78
C GLU A 60 15.56 -7.63 -6.41
N LEU A 61 14.36 -7.35 -5.90
CA LEU A 61 13.98 -6.03 -5.44
C LEU A 61 14.86 -5.57 -4.26
N LEU A 62 15.02 -6.42 -3.24
CA LEU A 62 15.86 -6.10 -2.08
C LEU A 62 17.34 -5.94 -2.47
N GLU A 63 17.86 -6.81 -3.35
CA GLU A 63 19.23 -6.72 -3.84
C GLU A 63 19.47 -5.45 -4.67
N THR A 64 18.51 -5.06 -5.50
CA THR A 64 18.60 -3.84 -6.30
C THR A 64 18.59 -2.61 -5.41
N ALA A 65 17.72 -2.59 -4.40
CA ALA A 65 17.69 -1.53 -3.41
C ALA A 65 19.00 -1.42 -2.62
N ALA A 66 19.60 -2.56 -2.25
CA ALA A 66 20.92 -2.60 -1.63
C ALA A 66 22.00 -1.97 -2.51
N LYS A 67 22.01 -2.30 -3.81
CA LYS A 67 22.95 -1.71 -4.80
C LYS A 67 22.80 -0.21 -4.92
N TYR A 68 21.59 0.31 -4.72
CA TYR A 68 21.30 1.75 -4.75
C TYR A 68 21.48 2.44 -3.39
N GLY A 69 21.94 1.71 -2.36
CA GLY A 69 22.26 2.27 -1.05
C GLY A 69 21.06 2.44 -0.11
N TYR A 70 19.99 1.66 -0.29
CA TYR A 70 18.89 1.61 0.67
C TYR A 70 19.37 1.07 2.04
N SER A 71 18.67 1.42 3.12
CA SER A 71 19.07 1.08 4.49
C SER A 71 19.26 -0.43 4.69
N PRO A 72 20.47 -0.93 5.03
CA PRO A 72 20.74 -2.35 5.24
C PRO A 72 19.91 -2.95 6.38
N GLU A 73 19.64 -2.18 7.43
CA GLU A 73 18.83 -2.62 8.56
C GLU A 73 17.40 -2.95 8.11
N LYS A 74 16.81 -2.07 7.29
CA LYS A 74 15.46 -2.29 6.75
C LYS A 74 15.40 -3.46 5.79
N LEU A 75 16.42 -3.63 4.93
CA LEU A 75 16.53 -4.79 4.06
C LEU A 75 16.64 -6.10 4.86
N SER A 76 17.45 -6.12 5.92
CA SER A 76 17.59 -7.28 6.80
C SER A 76 16.28 -7.64 7.51
N GLN A 77 15.49 -6.64 7.93
CA GLN A 77 14.16 -6.88 8.53
C GLN A 77 13.20 -7.51 7.53
N LEU A 78 13.30 -7.15 6.25
CA LEU A 78 12.41 -7.64 5.19
C LEU A 78 12.86 -8.97 4.59
N GLN A 79 14.14 -9.32 4.72
CA GLN A 79 14.71 -10.56 4.17
C GLN A 79 13.95 -11.81 4.62
N LYS A 80 13.47 -11.85 5.87
CA LYS A 80 12.67 -12.98 6.38
C LYS A 80 11.39 -13.22 5.56
N TYR A 81 10.77 -12.16 5.04
CA TYR A 81 9.56 -12.25 4.22
C TYR A 81 9.85 -12.65 2.77
N VAL A 82 11.11 -12.70 2.34
CA VAL A 82 11.46 -13.32 1.05
C VAL A 82 11.19 -14.83 1.12
N GLU A 83 11.62 -15.45 2.22
CA GLU A 83 11.49 -16.88 2.48
C GLU A 83 10.11 -17.25 3.03
N GLU A 84 9.61 -16.50 4.02
CA GLU A 84 8.38 -16.81 4.75
C GLU A 84 7.18 -15.99 4.22
N TRP A 85 6.90 -16.10 2.92
CA TRP A 85 5.76 -15.41 2.32
C TRP A 85 4.47 -16.22 2.44
N ASN A 86 3.65 -15.89 3.44
CA ASN A 86 2.34 -16.51 3.65
C ASN A 86 1.30 -15.50 4.15
N GLN A 87 0.02 -15.82 3.97
CA GLN A 87 -1.09 -14.92 4.29
C GLN A 87 -1.22 -14.62 5.80
N ASP A 88 -0.72 -15.50 6.66
CA ASP A 88 -0.82 -15.36 8.12
C ASP A 88 0.26 -14.45 8.70
N VAL A 89 1.35 -14.22 7.96
CA VAL A 89 2.53 -13.47 8.40
C VAL A 89 2.65 -12.10 7.72
N ILE A 90 2.05 -11.93 6.54
CA ILE A 90 2.10 -10.68 5.79
C ILE A 90 0.99 -9.73 6.24
N THR A 91 1.37 -8.48 6.55
CA THR A 91 0.47 -7.39 6.91
C THR A 91 0.56 -6.25 5.91
N ASN A 92 -0.41 -5.33 5.95
CA ASN A 92 -0.38 -4.11 5.14
C ASN A 92 0.91 -3.29 5.35
N ASP A 93 1.47 -3.26 6.55
CA ASP A 93 2.73 -2.56 6.84
C ASP A 93 3.95 -3.20 6.17
N VAL A 94 3.98 -4.54 6.11
CA VAL A 94 5.03 -5.28 5.39
C VAL A 94 4.93 -4.98 3.91
N LEU A 95 3.71 -4.99 3.35
CA LEU A 95 3.48 -4.62 1.94
C LEU A 95 3.89 -3.18 1.65
N ASP A 96 3.60 -2.24 2.55
CA ASP A 96 4.02 -0.86 2.42
C ASP A 96 5.54 -0.71 2.42
N SER A 97 6.23 -1.51 3.25
CA SER A 97 7.69 -1.53 3.26
C SER A 97 8.28 -2.02 1.92
N PHE A 98 7.71 -3.08 1.33
CA PHE A 98 8.11 -3.54 0.00
C PHE A 98 7.82 -2.49 -1.09
N ARG A 99 6.64 -1.85 -1.02
CA ARG A 99 6.25 -0.79 -1.98
C ARG A 99 7.14 0.45 -1.90
N MET A 100 7.58 0.84 -0.70
CA MET A 100 8.55 1.92 -0.52
C MET A 100 9.89 1.59 -1.16
N ILE A 101 10.34 0.33 -1.05
CA ILE A 101 11.57 -0.13 -1.71
C ILE A 101 11.41 -0.14 -3.23
N GLU A 102 10.29 -0.61 -3.74
CA GLU A 102 9.96 -0.58 -5.17
C GLU A 102 9.98 0.83 -5.73
N GLN A 103 9.34 1.77 -5.04
CA GLN A 103 9.37 3.18 -5.40
C GLN A 103 10.80 3.75 -5.40
N PHE A 104 11.59 3.44 -4.36
CA PHE A 104 12.98 3.85 -4.28
C PHE A 104 13.82 3.29 -5.43
N VAL A 105 13.65 2.01 -5.75
CA VAL A 105 14.33 1.36 -6.87
C VAL A 105 13.95 2.01 -8.19
N TYR A 106 12.67 2.30 -8.40
CA TYR A 106 12.18 2.98 -9.61
C TYR A 106 12.80 4.38 -9.76
N GLU A 107 12.79 5.20 -8.70
CA GLU A 107 13.37 6.55 -8.71
C GLU A 107 14.89 6.55 -8.95
N ASN A 108 15.59 5.54 -8.43
CA ASN A 108 17.04 5.43 -8.58
C ASN A 108 17.47 4.67 -9.84
N GLN A 109 16.58 3.91 -10.49
CA GLN A 109 16.86 3.24 -11.76
C GLN A 109 17.15 4.24 -12.89
N GLU A 110 16.44 5.37 -12.95
CA GLU A 110 16.70 6.41 -13.96
C GLU A 110 18.08 7.04 -13.78
N THR A 111 18.45 7.33 -12.52
CA THR A 111 19.76 7.85 -12.16
C THR A 111 20.88 6.82 -12.41
N TYR A 112 20.64 5.55 -12.11
CA TYR A 112 21.62 4.48 -12.27
C TYR A 112 21.88 4.14 -13.75
N LYS A 113 20.85 4.13 -14.61
CA LYS A 113 21.02 3.97 -16.07
C LYS A 113 21.81 5.13 -16.70
N GLY A 114 21.75 6.33 -16.11
CA GLY A 114 22.56 7.48 -16.50
C GLY A 114 24.01 7.45 -15.98
N ASN A 115 24.30 6.64 -14.95
CA ASN A 115 25.54 6.70 -14.20
C ASN A 115 26.71 6.01 -14.92
N ILE A 116 27.89 6.62 -14.88
CA ILE A 116 29.11 6.17 -15.56
C ILE A 116 29.48 4.73 -15.17
N MET A 117 29.26 4.35 -13.91
CA MET A 117 29.53 3.00 -13.39
C MET A 117 28.67 1.91 -14.05
N TYR A 118 27.41 2.20 -14.39
CA TYR A 118 26.52 1.27 -15.11
C TYR A 118 26.93 1.12 -16.58
N LYS A 119 27.40 2.20 -17.22
CA LYS A 119 28.00 2.14 -18.57
C LYS A 119 29.27 1.28 -18.57
N PHE A 120 30.11 1.39 -17.54
CA PHE A 120 31.30 0.55 -17.38
C PHE A 120 30.96 -0.91 -17.06
N SER A 121 29.97 -1.18 -16.19
CA SER A 121 29.56 -2.56 -15.92
C SER A 121 28.98 -3.23 -17.16
N LYS A 122 28.22 -2.50 -18.00
CA LYS A 122 27.69 -3.02 -19.27
C LYS A 122 28.78 -3.22 -20.34
N PHE A 123 29.82 -2.38 -20.33
CA PHE A 123 31.00 -2.55 -21.19
C PHE A 123 31.85 -3.77 -20.81
N LEU A 124 31.94 -4.08 -19.51
CA LEU A 124 32.66 -5.25 -18.99
C LEU A 124 31.83 -6.54 -19.06
N SER A 125 30.50 -6.46 -18.96
CA SER A 125 29.57 -7.58 -19.09
C SER A 125 29.24 -7.89 -20.56
N ASN A 126 30.25 -7.99 -21.41
CA ASN A 126 30.30 -8.68 -22.71
C ASN A 126 28.97 -8.99 -23.47
N GLU A 127 28.03 -8.05 -23.57
CA GLU A 127 26.82 -8.12 -24.42
C GLU A 127 27.09 -7.54 -25.83
N GLY A 128 28.37 -7.35 -26.17
CA GLY A 128 28.83 -6.67 -27.38
C GLY A 128 29.84 -7.47 -28.21
N ARG A 129 29.83 -8.80 -28.13
CA ARG A 129 30.62 -9.65 -29.05
C ARG A 129 29.73 -10.70 -29.71
N ASN A 130 28.94 -10.27 -30.68
CA ASN A 130 28.81 -11.04 -31.91
C ASN A 130 29.74 -10.40 -32.93
N SER A 131 31.00 -10.83 -32.90
CA SER A 131 31.93 -10.69 -34.00
C SER A 131 32.01 -12.07 -34.63
N ASN A 132 31.39 -12.24 -35.79
CA ASN A 132 32.15 -12.51 -37.01
C ASN A 132 31.22 -12.61 -38.21
N GLU A 133 31.47 -11.70 -39.14
CA GLU A 133 31.44 -11.99 -40.57
C GLU A 133 32.28 -13.25 -40.85
N ASN A 134 31.64 -14.24 -41.45
CA ASN A 134 32.14 -14.99 -42.61
C ASN A 134 30.97 -15.73 -43.25
#